data_AF-A0A945P128-F1
#
_entry.id   AF-A0A945P128-F1
#
_cell.length_a   1.000
_cell.length_b   1.000
_cell.length_c   1.000
_cell.angle_alpha   90.00
_cell.angle_beta   90.00
_cell.angle_gamma   90.00
#
_symmetry.space_group_name_H-M   'P 1'
#
loop_
_entity.id
_entity.type
_entity.pdbx_description
1 polymer ?
#
loop_
_entity_poly.entity_id
_entity_poly.type
_entity_poly.pdbx_seq_one_letter_code
_entity_poly.pdbx_strand_id
1 'polypeptide(L)'
;MISGKNIICLEEDLKESEHLLVLFRERLENASEIIADDGDPEQEKKRILKLVSSRKKGLSAIREMVNGKRDLDASNIRHPKYFSRLKQIGQILLGIRSTAETLAFEQYECKLDVVTQELSKSLASIAGLFQFITPNIRNEINILNKYYRLPSNIQNSIIPELEALMEQFEEGEITLDAFINGYEKEGERTQGYDELRVQDGLFSKYQFYENSPQDFAEINLNFQKFFKPAIDFMSKRTSEPDFRKLLDRMQKLPDTITRSNEIFEIHISINQVYLKIGKKYSFHDRFKELTAPLEEFNKLKNNLIYYHEEAFDKNIKDLEGIFKEEADLKRFEDIIEEVRKQLELKTMSFDRLPMIFNKLEQRDFNIVLQQKDADDITIEITPHHEQKFGRKNLERINIIIQEIDFWYPVENKQLLFQDLSLMTRKFQNDEAIDEKRFYDLIKSYDKEIEKNTRIYYPKKIKFLKTAYALFHKFIMNPDNRRKLASRLSNPKIWPEIVPRLKAVSKSILVLNAESPSLAGNVNKFVFIKLATEELCQLLYDLSMQLFAAYRGVDLRSVGKMTTIMSVYNEFYDVYSLWSVFDYYYNKNHIANFSINEDVVIQVTKSTHCQERLSILFPKSKPESPPISG
;
A
#
# COMPACT_ATOMS: atom_id res chain seq x y z
N MET A 1 -18.42 -15.03 -7.41
CA MET A 1 -18.01 -16.41 -7.08
C MET A 1 -17.66 -17.22 -8.32
N ILE A 2 -18.51 -17.25 -9.35
CA ILE A 2 -18.20 -17.92 -10.63
C ILE A 2 -18.45 -16.97 -11.80
N SER A 3 -17.80 -17.19 -12.93
CA SER A 3 -17.99 -16.35 -14.12
C SER A 3 -19.42 -16.48 -14.64
N GLY A 4 -19.93 -15.45 -15.31
CA GLY A 4 -21.29 -15.49 -15.90
C GLY A 4 -21.49 -16.64 -16.88
N LYS A 5 -20.42 -17.08 -17.57
CA LYS A 5 -20.45 -18.25 -18.46
C LYS A 5 -20.60 -19.57 -17.69
N ASN A 6 -19.99 -19.66 -16.51
CA ASN A 6 -20.00 -20.87 -15.68
C ASN A 6 -21.31 -21.04 -14.88
N ILE A 7 -22.13 -19.99 -14.75
CA ILE A 7 -23.45 -20.08 -14.09
C ILE A 7 -24.36 -21.05 -14.87
N ILE A 8 -24.29 -21.05 -16.21
CA ILE A 8 -25.11 -21.94 -17.04
C ILE A 8 -24.73 -23.39 -16.77
N CYS A 9 -23.43 -23.71 -16.79
CA CYS A 9 -22.91 -25.04 -16.47
C CYS A 9 -23.31 -25.48 -15.05
N LEU A 10 -23.21 -24.58 -14.05
CA LEU A 10 -23.64 -24.87 -12.69
C LEU A 10 -25.13 -25.27 -12.64
N GLU A 11 -26.00 -24.52 -13.32
CA GLU A 11 -27.44 -24.80 -13.31
C GLU A 11 -27.80 -26.12 -14.00
N GLU A 12 -27.04 -26.50 -15.03
CA GLU A 12 -27.17 -27.80 -15.71
C GLU A 12 -26.75 -28.94 -14.78
N ASP A 13 -25.55 -28.85 -14.20
CA ASP A 13 -25.02 -29.89 -13.31
C ASP A 13 -25.85 -30.04 -12.03
N LEU A 14 -26.37 -28.93 -11.46
CA LEU A 14 -27.27 -28.98 -10.31
C LEU A 14 -28.58 -29.70 -10.63
N LYS A 15 -29.15 -29.48 -11.82
CA LYS A 15 -30.37 -30.19 -12.24
C LYS A 15 -30.12 -31.67 -12.46
N GLU A 16 -28.98 -32.02 -13.06
CA GLU A 16 -28.58 -33.42 -13.26
C GLU A 16 -28.40 -34.13 -11.91
N SER A 17 -27.66 -33.53 -10.97
CA SER A 17 -27.52 -34.03 -9.61
C SER A 17 -28.86 -34.17 -8.88
N GLU A 18 -29.78 -33.20 -9.03
CA GLU A 18 -31.14 -33.26 -8.48
C GLU A 18 -31.94 -34.43 -9.07
N HIS A 19 -31.81 -34.69 -10.39
CA HIS A 19 -32.45 -35.82 -11.06
C HIS A 19 -31.89 -37.15 -10.59
N LEU A 20 -30.56 -37.29 -10.51
CA LEU A 20 -29.89 -38.49 -10.06
C LEU A 20 -30.28 -38.85 -8.62
N LEU A 21 -30.41 -37.85 -7.72
CA LEU A 21 -30.92 -38.08 -6.37
C LEU A 21 -32.39 -38.52 -6.33
N VAL A 22 -33.22 -38.10 -7.29
CA VAL A 22 -34.59 -38.61 -7.43
C VAL A 22 -34.58 -40.07 -7.86
N LEU A 23 -33.79 -40.43 -8.87
CA LEU A 23 -33.64 -41.82 -9.30
C LEU A 23 -33.07 -42.71 -8.18
N PHE A 24 -32.08 -42.20 -7.45
CA PHE A 24 -31.50 -42.85 -6.28
C PHE A 24 -32.58 -43.15 -5.22
N ARG A 25 -33.43 -42.16 -4.94
CA ARG A 25 -34.55 -42.28 -4.01
C ARG A 25 -35.61 -43.28 -4.50
N GLU A 26 -35.98 -43.24 -5.77
CA GLU A 26 -36.97 -44.14 -6.36
C GLU A 26 -36.53 -45.61 -6.30
N ARG A 27 -35.23 -45.89 -6.50
CA ARG A 27 -34.68 -47.25 -6.35
C ARG A 27 -34.80 -47.76 -4.92
N LEU A 28 -34.53 -46.91 -3.94
CA LEU A 28 -34.69 -47.23 -2.52
C LEU A 28 -36.17 -47.40 -2.12
N GLU A 29 -37.07 -46.57 -2.66
CA GLU A 29 -38.52 -46.68 -2.39
C GLU A 29 -39.11 -47.99 -2.94
N ASN A 30 -38.64 -48.43 -4.12
CA ASN A 30 -39.14 -49.62 -4.81
C ASN A 30 -38.34 -50.90 -4.51
N ALA A 31 -37.31 -50.83 -3.66
CA ALA A 31 -36.53 -51.99 -3.26
C ALA A 31 -37.39 -53.00 -2.49
N SER A 32 -37.26 -54.28 -2.86
CA SER A 32 -37.95 -55.41 -2.21
C SER A 32 -37.38 -55.72 -0.84
N GLU A 33 -36.09 -55.45 -0.62
CA GLU A 33 -35.37 -55.68 0.63
C GLU A 33 -34.51 -54.44 0.95
N ILE A 34 -34.48 -54.07 2.23
CA ILE A 34 -33.64 -53.02 2.82
C ILE A 34 -32.90 -53.65 3.98
N ILE A 35 -31.59 -53.50 4.00
CA ILE A 35 -30.72 -54.08 5.02
C ILE A 35 -30.73 -53.14 6.24
N ALA A 36 -31.06 -53.67 7.41
CA ALA A 36 -31.04 -52.95 8.68
C ALA A 36 -30.20 -53.73 9.70
N ASP A 37 -29.22 -53.07 10.33
CA ASP A 37 -28.26 -53.74 11.22
C ASP A 37 -28.90 -54.23 12.54
N ASP A 38 -29.83 -53.47 13.13
CA ASP A 38 -30.46 -53.79 14.43
C ASP A 38 -31.94 -53.34 14.53
N GLY A 39 -32.63 -53.10 13.41
CA GLY A 39 -33.95 -52.42 13.40
C GLY A 39 -34.97 -52.92 12.37
N ASP A 40 -36.16 -52.32 12.40
CA ASP A 40 -37.24 -52.55 11.44
C ASP A 40 -36.84 -51.98 10.06
N PRO A 41 -36.77 -52.80 8.99
CA PRO A 41 -36.43 -52.36 7.64
C PRO A 41 -37.28 -51.20 7.13
N GLU A 42 -38.55 -51.09 7.56
CA GLU A 42 -39.42 -49.97 7.18
C GLU A 42 -39.05 -48.65 7.89
N GLN A 43 -38.54 -48.72 9.11
CA GLN A 43 -38.01 -47.55 9.82
C GLN A 43 -36.68 -47.11 9.21
N GLU A 44 -35.83 -48.06 8.86
CA GLU A 44 -34.55 -47.80 8.21
C GLU A 44 -34.75 -47.19 6.82
N LYS A 45 -35.67 -47.74 6.03
CA LYS A 45 -36.12 -47.16 4.76
C LYS A 45 -36.58 -45.70 4.91
N LYS A 46 -37.41 -45.39 5.91
CA LYS A 46 -37.84 -44.01 6.19
C LYS A 46 -36.66 -43.10 6.57
N ARG A 47 -35.70 -43.60 7.34
CA ARG A 47 -34.48 -42.88 7.73
C ARG A 47 -33.65 -42.51 6.49
N ILE A 48 -33.37 -43.49 5.64
CA ILE A 48 -32.58 -43.34 4.41
C ILE A 48 -33.27 -42.36 3.45
N LEU A 49 -34.58 -42.52 3.20
CA LEU A 49 -35.33 -41.62 2.30
C LEU A 49 -35.36 -40.17 2.79
N LYS A 50 -35.44 -39.97 4.11
CA LYS A 50 -35.34 -38.64 4.72
C LYS A 50 -33.94 -38.05 4.54
N LEU A 51 -32.90 -38.88 4.65
CA LEU A 51 -31.51 -38.48 4.43
C LEU A 51 -31.27 -38.09 2.97
N VAL A 52 -31.68 -38.89 1.99
CA VAL A 52 -31.57 -38.54 0.55
C VAL A 52 -32.33 -37.24 0.24
N SER A 53 -33.51 -37.06 0.84
CA SER A 53 -34.31 -35.84 0.68
C SER A 53 -33.65 -34.60 1.28
N SER A 54 -32.91 -34.74 2.39
CA SER A 54 -32.15 -33.63 2.96
C SER A 54 -30.93 -33.28 2.10
N ARG A 55 -30.25 -34.29 1.53
CA ARG A 55 -29.15 -34.11 0.56
C ARG A 55 -29.60 -33.34 -0.69
N LYS A 56 -30.78 -33.68 -1.23
CA LYS A 56 -31.38 -32.93 -2.36
C LYS A 56 -31.61 -31.45 -2.01
N LYS A 57 -32.09 -31.14 -0.81
CA LYS A 57 -32.25 -29.74 -0.36
C LYS A 57 -30.91 -28.99 -0.30
N GLY A 58 -29.81 -29.69 -0.01
CA GLY A 58 -28.46 -29.13 -0.04
C GLY A 58 -28.07 -28.57 -1.41
N LEU A 59 -28.42 -29.26 -2.51
CA LEU A 59 -28.18 -28.76 -3.87
C LEU A 59 -28.90 -27.43 -4.14
N SER A 60 -30.15 -27.31 -3.67
CA SER A 60 -30.90 -26.06 -3.79
C SER A 60 -30.26 -24.92 -3.00
N ALA A 61 -29.62 -25.21 -1.86
CA ALA A 61 -28.88 -24.20 -1.10
C ALA A 61 -27.64 -23.68 -1.87
N ILE A 62 -26.93 -24.53 -2.63
CA ILE A 62 -25.82 -24.10 -3.50
C ILE A 62 -26.33 -23.07 -4.52
N ARG A 63 -27.49 -23.33 -5.13
CA ARG A 63 -28.14 -22.40 -6.08
C ARG A 63 -28.38 -21.03 -5.44
N GLU A 64 -28.87 -20.98 -4.20
CA GLU A 64 -29.10 -19.73 -3.47
C GLU A 64 -27.79 -18.99 -3.14
N MET A 65 -26.74 -19.71 -2.71
CA MET A 65 -25.43 -19.13 -2.37
C MET A 65 -24.76 -18.44 -3.57
N VAL A 66 -25.02 -18.94 -4.79
CA VAL A 66 -24.45 -18.41 -6.03
C VAL A 66 -25.32 -17.30 -6.64
N ASN A 67 -26.65 -17.42 -6.58
CA ASN A 67 -27.59 -16.45 -7.16
C ASN A 67 -27.86 -15.22 -6.24
N GLY A 68 -27.45 -15.27 -4.97
CA GLY A 68 -27.59 -14.19 -4.00
C GLY A 68 -26.72 -12.97 -4.30
N LYS A 69 -27.33 -11.95 -4.95
CA LYS A 69 -26.77 -10.65 -5.37
C LYS A 69 -25.69 -10.77 -6.45
N ARG A 70 -25.93 -10.11 -7.60
CA ARG A 70 -24.87 -9.75 -8.56
C ARG A 70 -23.89 -8.84 -7.83
N ASP A 71 -22.92 -9.45 -7.17
CA ASP A 71 -21.90 -8.77 -6.40
C ASP A 71 -21.15 -7.86 -7.39
N LEU A 72 -21.25 -6.54 -7.23
CA LEU A 72 -20.57 -5.57 -8.10
C LEU A 72 -19.03 -5.75 -8.05
N ASP A 73 -18.55 -6.38 -6.96
CA ASP A 73 -17.18 -6.81 -6.70
C ASP A 73 -16.83 -8.20 -7.26
N ALA A 74 -17.72 -8.85 -8.01
CA ALA A 74 -17.46 -10.17 -8.62
C ALA A 74 -16.34 -10.13 -9.69
N SER A 75 -15.71 -8.98 -9.93
CA SER A 75 -14.53 -8.83 -10.77
C SER A 75 -13.36 -9.69 -10.30
N ASN A 76 -13.24 -9.96 -8.99
CA ASN A 76 -12.25 -10.90 -8.46
C ASN A 76 -12.92 -12.07 -7.75
N ILE A 77 -13.20 -13.14 -8.50
CA ILE A 77 -13.78 -14.38 -7.96
C ILE A 77 -12.94 -15.05 -6.86
N ARG A 78 -11.66 -14.67 -6.72
CA ARG A 78 -10.69 -15.24 -5.78
C ARG A 78 -10.62 -14.53 -4.43
N HIS A 79 -11.49 -13.55 -4.20
CA HIS A 79 -11.51 -12.76 -2.97
C HIS A 79 -11.84 -13.62 -1.71
N PRO A 80 -11.13 -13.45 -0.58
CA PRO A 80 -11.34 -14.22 0.67
C PRO A 80 -12.78 -14.19 1.20
N LYS A 81 -13.53 -13.11 0.96
CA LYS A 81 -14.97 -13.03 1.29
C LYS A 81 -15.83 -14.17 0.73
N TYR A 82 -15.39 -14.85 -0.33
CA TYR A 82 -16.10 -16.00 -0.88
C TYR A 82 -15.71 -17.33 -0.23
N PHE A 83 -14.67 -17.33 0.61
CA PHE A 83 -14.05 -18.51 1.14
C PHE A 83 -14.98 -19.34 2.04
N SER A 84 -15.72 -18.68 2.93
CA SER A 84 -16.74 -19.32 3.76
C SER A 84 -17.82 -20.02 2.94
N ARG A 85 -18.25 -19.43 1.81
CA ARG A 85 -19.22 -20.05 0.90
C ARG A 85 -18.62 -21.27 0.19
N LEU A 86 -17.34 -21.22 -0.21
CA LEU A 86 -16.65 -22.39 -0.78
C LEU A 86 -16.60 -23.56 0.20
N LYS A 87 -16.27 -23.30 1.48
CA LYS A 87 -16.29 -24.31 2.54
C LYS A 87 -17.67 -24.98 2.65
N GLN A 88 -18.74 -24.17 2.68
CA GLN A 88 -20.11 -24.67 2.74
C GLN A 88 -20.49 -25.51 1.51
N ILE A 89 -20.15 -25.05 0.31
CA ILE A 89 -20.39 -25.80 -0.94
C ILE A 89 -19.65 -27.15 -0.89
N GLY A 90 -18.37 -27.15 -0.52
CA GLY A 90 -17.58 -28.37 -0.40
C GLY A 90 -18.17 -29.37 0.61
N GLN A 91 -18.65 -28.89 1.76
CA GLN A 91 -19.33 -29.72 2.76
C GLN A 91 -20.63 -30.33 2.23
N ILE A 92 -21.42 -29.57 1.47
CA ILE A 92 -22.65 -30.08 0.84
C ILE A 92 -22.29 -31.17 -0.16
N LEU A 93 -21.35 -30.92 -1.07
CA LEU A 93 -20.98 -31.86 -2.13
C LEU A 93 -20.41 -33.17 -1.55
N LEU A 94 -19.46 -33.08 -0.62
CA LEU A 94 -18.89 -34.27 0.03
C LEU A 94 -19.97 -35.03 0.82
N GLY A 95 -20.85 -34.33 1.53
CA GLY A 95 -21.93 -34.95 2.27
C GLY A 95 -22.91 -35.71 1.39
N ILE A 96 -23.17 -35.24 0.16
CA ILE A 96 -23.99 -35.96 -0.82
C ILE A 96 -23.24 -37.20 -1.31
N ARG A 97 -21.96 -37.06 -1.70
CA ARG A 97 -21.12 -38.16 -2.19
C ARG A 97 -20.99 -39.29 -1.17
N SER A 98 -20.57 -38.97 0.06
CA SER A 98 -20.38 -39.98 1.11
C SER A 98 -21.68 -40.70 1.45
N THR A 99 -22.80 -39.96 1.52
CA THR A 99 -24.12 -40.58 1.73
C THR A 99 -24.45 -41.57 0.61
N ALA A 100 -24.21 -41.21 -0.65
CA ALA A 100 -24.50 -42.08 -1.78
C ALA A 100 -23.59 -43.33 -1.82
N GLU A 101 -22.31 -43.17 -1.52
CA GLU A 101 -21.32 -44.26 -1.47
C GLU A 101 -21.62 -45.22 -0.31
N THR A 102 -21.85 -44.70 0.90
CA THR A 102 -22.23 -45.51 2.07
C THR A 102 -23.51 -46.27 1.82
N LEU A 103 -24.55 -45.63 1.28
CA LEU A 103 -25.81 -46.31 0.99
C LEU A 103 -25.69 -47.33 -0.14
N ALA A 104 -24.87 -47.08 -1.16
CA ALA A 104 -24.63 -48.06 -2.22
C ALA A 104 -23.93 -49.32 -1.67
N PHE A 105 -23.00 -49.13 -0.72
CA PHE A 105 -22.33 -50.23 -0.03
C PHE A 105 -23.26 -50.99 0.93
N GLU A 106 -23.95 -50.28 1.82
CA GLU A 106 -24.86 -50.86 2.82
C GLU A 106 -26.09 -51.51 2.16
N GLN A 107 -26.62 -50.91 1.09
CA GLN A 107 -27.85 -51.34 0.41
C GLN A 107 -27.55 -51.92 -0.98
N TYR A 108 -26.56 -52.81 -1.07
CA TYR A 108 -26.07 -53.37 -2.34
C TYR A 108 -27.19 -54.00 -3.20
N GLU A 109 -28.25 -54.54 -2.59
CA GLU A 109 -29.40 -55.13 -3.28
C GLU A 109 -30.21 -54.11 -4.11
N CYS A 110 -30.12 -52.82 -3.74
CA CYS A 110 -30.76 -51.72 -4.47
C CYS A 110 -30.03 -51.33 -5.77
N LYS A 111 -28.86 -51.94 -6.06
CA LYS A 111 -28.06 -51.73 -7.29
C LYS A 111 -27.81 -50.25 -7.57
N LEU A 112 -27.34 -49.52 -6.57
CA LEU A 112 -27.19 -48.06 -6.62
C LEU A 112 -25.89 -47.62 -7.34
N ASP A 113 -24.95 -48.53 -7.56
CA ASP A 113 -23.59 -48.25 -8.08
C ASP A 113 -23.55 -47.32 -9.29
N VAL A 114 -24.36 -47.59 -10.31
CA VAL A 114 -24.38 -46.78 -11.54
C VAL A 114 -24.89 -45.36 -11.26
N VAL A 115 -25.90 -45.22 -10.40
CA VAL A 115 -26.44 -43.90 -10.03
C VAL A 115 -25.43 -43.14 -9.17
N THR A 116 -24.75 -43.83 -8.25
CA THR A 116 -23.67 -43.26 -7.43
C THR A 116 -22.51 -42.77 -8.29
N GLN A 117 -22.13 -43.53 -9.32
CA GLN A 117 -21.04 -43.16 -10.22
C GLN A 117 -21.37 -41.90 -11.04
N GLU A 118 -22.55 -41.83 -11.64
CA GLU A 118 -22.98 -40.64 -12.40
C GLU A 118 -23.20 -39.43 -11.48
N LEU A 119 -23.74 -39.64 -10.28
CA LEU A 119 -23.89 -38.58 -9.28
C LEU A 119 -22.51 -38.03 -8.89
N SER A 120 -21.53 -38.89 -8.65
CA SER A 120 -20.16 -38.47 -8.31
C SER A 120 -19.51 -37.64 -9.43
N LYS A 121 -19.73 -38.01 -10.70
CA LYS A 121 -19.25 -37.21 -11.85
C LYS A 121 -19.90 -35.82 -11.87
N SER A 122 -21.22 -35.75 -11.70
CA SER A 122 -21.95 -34.47 -11.69
C SER A 122 -21.50 -33.57 -10.52
N LEU A 123 -21.33 -34.13 -9.32
CA LEU A 123 -20.81 -33.41 -8.16
C LEU A 123 -19.36 -32.93 -8.37
N ALA A 124 -18.51 -33.72 -9.03
CA ALA A 124 -17.15 -33.32 -9.38
C ALA A 124 -17.13 -32.16 -10.39
N SER A 125 -18.02 -32.17 -11.39
CA SER A 125 -18.21 -31.04 -12.32
C SER A 125 -18.58 -29.76 -11.57
N ILE A 126 -19.52 -29.83 -10.63
CA ILE A 126 -19.91 -28.69 -9.77
C ILE A 126 -18.70 -28.21 -8.96
N ALA A 127 -17.96 -29.12 -8.31
CA ALA A 127 -16.78 -28.79 -7.51
C ALA A 127 -15.72 -28.06 -8.35
N GLY A 128 -15.47 -28.51 -9.58
CA GLY A 128 -14.52 -27.91 -10.52
C GLY A 128 -14.80 -26.44 -10.83
N LEU A 129 -16.07 -26.01 -10.78
CA LEU A 129 -16.43 -24.60 -10.97
C LEU A 129 -15.96 -23.69 -9.82
N PHE A 130 -15.62 -24.27 -8.66
CA PHE A 130 -15.23 -23.58 -7.44
C PHE A 130 -13.75 -23.76 -7.05
N GLN A 131 -12.97 -24.54 -7.81
CA GLN A 131 -11.54 -24.83 -7.55
C GLN A 131 -10.57 -23.67 -7.89
N PHE A 132 -11.02 -22.42 -7.90
CA PHE A 132 -10.15 -21.30 -8.27
C PHE A 132 -9.03 -21.00 -7.26
N ILE A 133 -9.08 -21.60 -6.07
CA ILE A 133 -8.06 -21.43 -5.03
C ILE A 133 -6.94 -22.48 -5.12
N THR A 134 -7.22 -23.64 -5.73
CA THR A 134 -6.26 -24.72 -5.94
C THR A 134 -4.98 -24.26 -6.64
N PRO A 135 -5.02 -23.42 -7.71
CA PRO A 135 -3.80 -22.90 -8.34
C PRO A 135 -2.92 -22.05 -7.41
N ASN A 136 -3.55 -21.29 -6.51
CA ASN A 136 -2.85 -20.45 -5.53
C ASN A 136 -2.12 -21.32 -4.50
N ILE A 137 -2.82 -22.32 -3.95
CA ILE A 137 -2.26 -23.30 -3.01
C ILE A 137 -1.11 -24.08 -3.68
N ARG A 138 -1.31 -24.58 -4.91
CA ARG A 138 -0.25 -25.25 -5.67
C ARG A 138 0.95 -24.34 -5.94
N ASN A 139 0.73 -23.04 -6.16
CA ASN A 139 1.84 -22.08 -6.28
C ASN A 139 2.64 -21.96 -4.98
N GLU A 140 1.99 -21.87 -3.82
CA GLU A 140 2.66 -21.86 -2.52
C GLU A 140 3.44 -23.15 -2.26
N ILE A 141 2.85 -24.32 -2.52
CA ILE A 141 3.53 -25.62 -2.40
C ILE A 141 4.78 -25.64 -3.30
N ASN A 142 4.70 -25.12 -4.53
CA ASN A 142 5.85 -25.00 -5.41
C ASN A 142 6.95 -24.09 -4.85
N ILE A 143 6.58 -22.99 -4.18
CA ILE A 143 7.51 -22.09 -3.50
C ILE A 143 8.18 -22.80 -2.32
N LEU A 144 7.40 -23.49 -1.47
CA LEU A 144 7.92 -24.29 -0.36
C LEU A 144 8.84 -25.40 -0.86
N ASN A 145 8.48 -26.09 -1.94
CA ASN A 145 9.29 -27.16 -2.52
C ASN A 145 10.67 -26.62 -2.94
N LYS A 146 10.72 -25.44 -3.59
CA LYS A 146 11.99 -24.78 -3.92
C LYS A 146 12.81 -24.43 -2.68
N TYR A 147 12.16 -23.97 -1.61
CA TYR A 147 12.82 -23.66 -0.33
C TYR A 147 13.41 -24.91 0.34
N TYR A 148 12.66 -26.01 0.40
CA TYR A 148 13.08 -27.26 1.04
C TYR A 148 14.09 -28.07 0.21
N ARG A 149 14.22 -27.82 -1.09
CA ARG A 149 15.29 -28.42 -1.92
C ARG A 149 16.69 -27.97 -1.52
N LEU A 150 16.82 -26.86 -0.80
CA LEU A 150 18.10 -26.38 -0.31
C LEU A 150 18.63 -27.33 0.77
N PRO A 151 19.90 -27.81 0.70
CA PRO A 151 20.43 -28.78 1.66
C PRO A 151 20.30 -28.39 3.13
N SER A 152 20.28 -27.09 3.43
CA SER A 152 20.09 -26.56 4.79
C SER A 152 18.70 -26.82 5.37
N ASN A 153 17.70 -27.10 4.54
CA ASN A 153 16.29 -27.11 4.92
C ASN A 153 15.63 -28.49 4.75
N ILE A 154 16.26 -29.42 4.01
CA ILE A 154 15.69 -30.73 3.64
C ILE A 154 15.17 -31.52 4.86
N GLN A 155 15.88 -31.48 5.99
CA GLN A 155 15.56 -32.31 7.16
C GLN A 155 14.22 -31.96 7.82
N ASN A 156 13.73 -30.74 7.61
CA ASN A 156 12.46 -30.25 8.19
C ASN A 156 11.36 -30.15 7.13
N SER A 157 11.49 -30.88 6.01
CA SER A 157 10.57 -30.72 4.89
C SER A 157 9.17 -31.24 5.21
N ILE A 158 8.19 -30.34 5.14
CA ILE A 158 6.75 -30.62 5.21
C ILE A 158 6.14 -31.02 3.86
N ILE A 159 6.94 -31.09 2.79
CA ILE A 159 6.44 -31.32 1.43
C ILE A 159 5.73 -32.68 1.28
N PRO A 160 6.22 -33.80 1.83
CA PRO A 160 5.51 -35.07 1.73
C PRO A 160 4.12 -35.02 2.35
N GLU A 161 3.98 -34.37 3.50
CA GLU A 161 2.69 -34.22 4.19
C GLU A 161 1.74 -33.30 3.40
N LEU A 162 2.24 -32.17 2.89
CA LEU A 162 1.47 -31.25 2.05
C LEU A 162 0.98 -31.90 0.75
N GLU A 163 1.81 -32.69 0.07
CA GLU A 163 1.42 -33.35 -1.18
C GLU A 163 0.36 -34.44 -0.92
N ALA A 164 0.51 -35.23 0.15
CA ALA A 164 -0.52 -36.22 0.54
C ALA A 164 -1.85 -35.55 0.89
N LEU A 165 -1.82 -34.45 1.66
CA LEU A 165 -3.00 -33.68 2.01
C LEU A 165 -3.67 -33.04 0.77
N MET A 166 -2.86 -32.60 -0.20
CA MET A 166 -3.35 -32.01 -1.44
C MET A 166 -3.97 -33.05 -2.38
N GLU A 167 -3.38 -34.25 -2.48
CA GLU A 167 -3.91 -35.37 -3.26
C GLU A 167 -5.31 -35.75 -2.76
N GLN A 168 -5.48 -35.96 -1.45
CA GLN A 168 -6.79 -36.25 -0.85
C GLN A 168 -7.83 -35.15 -1.11
N PHE A 169 -7.40 -33.87 -1.13
CA PHE A 169 -8.29 -32.76 -1.43
C PHE A 169 -8.69 -32.73 -2.91
N GLU A 170 -7.76 -32.96 -3.83
CA GLU A 170 -8.02 -32.99 -5.28
C GLU A 170 -8.87 -34.20 -5.70
N GLU A 171 -8.70 -35.35 -5.03
CA GLU A 171 -9.52 -36.55 -5.21
C GLU A 171 -10.91 -36.44 -4.54
N GLY A 172 -11.11 -35.37 -3.76
CA GLY A 172 -12.36 -35.09 -3.06
C GLY A 172 -12.65 -36.06 -1.93
N GLU A 173 -11.62 -36.62 -1.30
CA GLU A 173 -11.72 -37.45 -0.10
C GLU A 173 -11.97 -36.60 1.16
N ILE A 174 -11.42 -35.38 1.18
CA ILE A 174 -11.57 -34.43 2.28
C ILE A 174 -12.22 -33.13 1.82
N THR A 175 -12.90 -32.44 2.75
CA THR A 175 -13.45 -31.10 2.47
C THR A 175 -12.35 -30.04 2.46
N LEU A 176 -12.62 -28.90 1.84
CA LEU A 176 -11.75 -27.72 1.94
C LEU A 176 -11.49 -27.29 3.40
N ASP A 177 -12.45 -27.49 4.30
CA ASP A 177 -12.27 -27.14 5.71
C ASP A 177 -11.31 -28.12 6.42
N ALA A 178 -11.44 -29.42 6.13
CA ALA A 178 -10.53 -30.45 6.63
C ALA A 178 -9.12 -30.31 6.05
N PHE A 179 -8.99 -29.95 4.77
CA PHE A 179 -7.72 -29.64 4.13
C PHE A 179 -6.99 -28.50 4.86
N ILE A 180 -7.71 -27.49 5.33
CA ILE A 180 -7.12 -26.27 5.90
C ILE A 180 -6.81 -26.40 7.37
N ASN A 181 -7.78 -26.88 8.13
CA ASN A 181 -7.70 -26.96 9.58
C ASN A 181 -7.08 -28.29 10.07
N GLY A 182 -6.92 -29.25 9.17
CA GLY A 182 -6.62 -30.64 9.50
C GLY A 182 -7.89 -31.38 9.91
N TYR A 183 -7.73 -32.68 10.19
CA TYR A 183 -8.81 -33.56 10.63
C TYR A 183 -8.24 -34.73 11.44
N GLU A 184 -9.11 -35.41 12.17
CA GLU A 184 -8.74 -36.62 12.90
C GLU A 184 -9.22 -37.86 12.13
N LYS A 185 -8.33 -38.84 11.97
CA LYS A 185 -8.64 -40.15 11.38
C LYS A 185 -8.02 -41.23 12.26
N GLU A 186 -8.84 -42.18 12.69
CA GLU A 186 -8.38 -43.35 13.47
C GLU A 186 -7.62 -43.00 14.78
N GLY A 187 -7.91 -41.82 15.36
CA GLY A 187 -7.27 -41.34 16.60
C GLY A 187 -5.97 -40.57 16.40
N GLU A 188 -5.51 -40.41 15.16
CA GLU A 188 -4.37 -39.56 14.81
C GLU A 188 -4.84 -38.26 14.13
N ARG A 189 -4.26 -37.12 14.55
CA ARG A 189 -4.55 -35.80 13.98
C ARG A 189 -3.62 -35.56 12.80
N THR A 190 -4.21 -35.38 11.62
CA THR A 190 -3.50 -34.88 10.43
C THR A 190 -3.44 -33.36 10.49
N GLN A 191 -2.27 -32.77 10.25
CA GLN A 191 -2.12 -31.31 10.26
C GLN A 191 -2.79 -30.68 9.05
N GLY A 192 -3.30 -29.47 9.23
CA GLY A 192 -3.94 -28.70 8.17
C GLY A 192 -2.95 -27.89 7.35
N TYR A 193 -3.34 -27.53 6.13
CA TYR A 193 -2.55 -26.68 5.23
C TYR A 193 -2.12 -25.37 5.88
N ASP A 194 -2.99 -24.72 6.65
CA ASP A 194 -2.68 -23.43 7.29
C ASP A 194 -1.62 -23.56 8.40
N GLU A 195 -1.55 -24.72 9.08
CA GLU A 195 -0.50 -25.01 10.06
C GLU A 195 0.83 -25.30 9.36
N LEU A 196 0.78 -26.14 8.31
CA LEU A 196 1.97 -26.56 7.57
C LEU A 196 2.63 -25.38 6.84
N ARG A 197 1.86 -24.56 6.10
CA ARG A 197 2.42 -23.49 5.25
C ARG A 197 3.22 -22.43 6.02
N VAL A 198 3.02 -22.31 7.33
CA VAL A 198 3.67 -21.28 8.17
C VAL A 198 4.84 -21.80 9.00
N GLN A 199 5.11 -23.11 9.01
CA GLN A 199 6.02 -23.77 9.96
C GLN A 199 7.45 -23.22 9.99
N ASP A 200 7.97 -22.72 8.85
CA ASP A 200 9.29 -22.11 8.75
C ASP A 200 9.26 -20.59 8.49
N GLY A 201 8.10 -19.95 8.68
CA GLY A 201 7.94 -18.50 8.55
C GLY A 201 8.08 -17.95 7.13
N LEU A 202 8.05 -18.82 6.10
CA LEU A 202 8.10 -18.38 4.69
C LEU A 202 6.82 -17.65 4.28
N PHE A 203 5.68 -18.12 4.78
CA PHE A 203 4.39 -17.47 4.67
C PHE A 203 3.91 -17.04 6.05
N SER A 204 3.34 -15.83 6.13
CA SER A 204 2.73 -15.32 7.34
C SER A 204 1.32 -15.90 7.50
N LYS A 205 0.94 -16.30 8.72
CA LYS A 205 -0.43 -16.74 9.04
C LYS A 205 -1.49 -15.66 8.81
N TYR A 206 -1.08 -14.39 8.70
CA TYR A 206 -1.95 -13.27 8.41
C TYR A 206 -2.04 -12.95 6.91
N GLN A 207 -1.23 -13.61 6.09
CA GLN A 207 -1.35 -13.60 4.64
C GLN A 207 -2.44 -14.59 4.25
N PHE A 208 -3.38 -14.17 3.41
CA PHE A 208 -4.17 -15.14 2.66
C PHE A 208 -3.25 -15.93 1.68
N TYR A 209 -3.78 -16.87 0.91
CA TYR A 209 -2.94 -17.62 -0.02
C TYR A 209 -2.31 -16.74 -1.09
N GLU A 210 -1.10 -17.09 -1.49
CA GLU A 210 -0.34 -16.41 -2.53
C GLU A 210 -1.09 -16.42 -3.85
N ASN A 211 -0.93 -15.35 -4.62
CA ASN A 211 -1.55 -15.26 -5.93
C ASN A 211 -0.89 -16.23 -6.91
N SER A 212 -1.61 -16.63 -7.96
CA SER A 212 -1.03 -17.42 -9.03
C SER A 212 -0.02 -16.56 -9.83
N PRO A 213 1.01 -17.16 -10.46
CA PRO A 213 1.98 -16.40 -11.25
C PRO A 213 1.35 -15.52 -12.34
N GLN A 214 0.22 -15.96 -12.91
CA GLN A 214 -0.52 -15.23 -13.94
C GLN A 214 -1.14 -13.93 -13.40
N ASP A 215 -1.52 -13.89 -12.12
CA ASP A 215 -2.13 -12.72 -11.49
C ASP A 215 -1.12 -11.58 -11.35
N PHE A 216 0.18 -11.90 -11.24
CA PHE A 216 1.23 -10.90 -11.18
C PHE A 216 1.58 -10.28 -12.53
N ALA A 217 1.07 -10.80 -13.66
CA ALA A 217 1.48 -10.36 -14.99
C ALA A 217 1.23 -8.86 -15.22
N GLU A 218 0.07 -8.35 -14.81
CA GLU A 218 -0.32 -6.96 -15.03
C GLU A 218 0.45 -5.99 -14.12
N ILE A 219 0.64 -6.34 -12.84
CA ILE A 219 1.41 -5.51 -11.92
C ILE A 219 2.89 -5.50 -12.31
N ASN A 220 3.44 -6.63 -12.78
CA ASN A 220 4.81 -6.70 -13.30
C ASN A 220 5.00 -5.83 -14.55
N LEU A 221 4.03 -5.83 -15.46
CA LEU A 221 4.09 -4.97 -16.64
C LEU A 221 4.13 -3.48 -16.25
N ASN A 222 3.28 -3.05 -15.31
CA ASN A 222 3.26 -1.66 -14.84
C ASN A 222 4.50 -1.30 -14.03
N PHE A 223 4.99 -2.21 -13.17
CA PHE A 223 6.26 -2.06 -12.48
C PHE A 223 7.39 -1.85 -13.48
N GLN A 224 7.50 -2.66 -14.53
CA GLN A 224 8.56 -2.52 -15.54
C GLN A 224 8.43 -1.23 -16.37
N LYS A 225 7.20 -0.79 -16.66
CA LYS A 225 6.93 0.52 -17.30
C LYS A 225 7.35 1.70 -16.43
N PHE A 226 7.35 1.56 -15.11
CA PHE A 226 7.90 2.57 -14.20
C PHE A 226 9.42 2.44 -14.03
N PHE A 227 9.89 1.22 -13.76
CA PHE A 227 11.23 0.89 -13.33
C PHE A 227 12.30 1.29 -14.34
N LYS A 228 12.16 0.85 -15.60
CA LYS A 228 13.16 1.11 -16.64
C LYS A 228 13.30 2.61 -16.94
N PRO A 229 12.23 3.38 -17.16
CA PRO A 229 12.36 4.81 -17.40
C PRO A 229 12.88 5.58 -16.17
N ALA A 230 12.49 5.18 -14.95
CA ALA A 230 13.01 5.81 -13.72
C ALA A 230 14.53 5.59 -13.57
N ILE A 231 15.02 4.37 -13.81
CA ILE A 231 16.46 4.06 -13.80
C ILE A 231 17.20 4.84 -14.89
N ASP A 232 16.69 4.85 -16.13
CA ASP A 232 17.29 5.65 -17.22
C ASP A 232 17.34 7.14 -16.85
N PHE A 233 16.28 7.66 -16.22
CA PHE A 233 16.20 9.04 -15.80
C PHE A 233 17.26 9.39 -14.74
N MET A 234 17.42 8.56 -13.71
CA MET A 234 18.38 8.78 -12.63
C MET A 234 19.84 8.53 -13.06
N SER A 235 20.08 7.51 -13.89
CA SER A 235 21.43 7.15 -14.36
C SER A 235 22.12 8.26 -15.17
N LYS A 236 21.34 9.08 -15.87
CA LYS A 236 21.83 10.27 -16.59
C LYS A 236 22.16 11.46 -15.69
N ARG A 237 21.89 11.35 -14.38
CA ARG A 237 21.96 12.43 -13.38
C ARG A 237 22.63 11.96 -12.08
N THR A 238 23.58 11.03 -12.17
CA THR A 238 24.31 10.45 -11.03
C THR A 238 25.19 11.44 -10.26
N SER A 239 25.43 12.63 -10.83
CA SER A 239 26.04 13.75 -10.11
C SER A 239 25.19 14.25 -8.95
N GLU A 240 23.90 13.90 -8.91
CA GLU A 240 23.01 14.21 -7.78
C GLU A 240 23.12 13.11 -6.71
N PRO A 241 23.57 13.45 -5.48
CA PRO A 241 23.86 12.44 -4.46
C PRO A 241 22.63 11.61 -4.07
N ASP A 242 21.45 12.21 -4.07
CA ASP A 242 20.19 11.52 -3.76
C ASP A 242 19.83 10.48 -4.82
N PHE A 243 20.09 10.77 -6.10
CA PHE A 243 19.76 9.86 -7.20
C PHE A 243 20.68 8.65 -7.22
N ARG A 244 21.94 8.80 -6.81
CA ARG A 244 22.85 7.66 -6.68
C ARG A 244 22.34 6.65 -5.64
N LYS A 245 21.96 7.14 -4.45
CA LYS A 245 21.42 6.27 -3.38
C LYS A 245 20.12 5.58 -3.80
N LEU A 246 19.23 6.30 -4.48
CA LEU A 246 17.98 5.74 -4.99
C LEU A 246 18.21 4.71 -6.09
N LEU A 247 19.17 4.96 -6.99
CA LEU A 247 19.55 4.02 -8.04
C LEU A 247 20.06 2.70 -7.44
N ASP A 248 20.96 2.78 -6.45
CA ASP A 248 21.49 1.60 -5.76
C ASP A 248 20.38 0.79 -5.06
N ARG A 249 19.34 1.47 -4.52
CA ARG A 249 18.17 0.80 -3.93
C ARG A 249 17.31 0.12 -4.99
N MET A 250 17.00 0.83 -6.09
CA MET A 250 16.19 0.29 -7.18
C MET A 250 16.85 -0.91 -7.84
N GLN A 251 18.18 -0.90 -8.01
CA GLN A 251 18.92 -2.03 -8.59
C GLN A 251 18.95 -3.29 -7.72
N LYS A 252 18.60 -3.19 -6.43
CA LYS A 252 18.48 -4.34 -5.52
C LYS A 252 17.08 -4.95 -5.51
N LEU A 253 16.09 -4.27 -6.09
CA LEU A 253 14.73 -4.81 -6.19
C LEU A 253 14.72 -6.00 -7.17
N PRO A 254 13.81 -6.97 -6.98
CA PRO A 254 13.66 -8.05 -7.93
C PRO A 254 13.18 -7.54 -9.28
N ASP A 255 13.65 -8.16 -10.37
CA ASP A 255 13.21 -7.81 -11.73
C ASP A 255 11.72 -8.11 -11.95
N THR A 256 11.17 -9.09 -11.24
CA THR A 256 9.76 -9.47 -11.32
C THR A 256 9.22 -9.81 -9.94
N ILE A 257 8.00 -9.36 -9.68
CA ILE A 257 7.17 -9.72 -8.54
C ILE A 257 6.71 -11.15 -8.72
N THR A 258 7.10 -12.00 -7.78
CA THR A 258 6.70 -13.41 -7.72
C THR A 258 5.93 -13.75 -6.45
N ARG A 259 5.96 -12.84 -5.47
CA ARG A 259 5.27 -12.97 -4.18
C ARG A 259 4.57 -11.69 -3.78
N SER A 260 3.47 -11.82 -3.06
CA SER A 260 2.69 -10.68 -2.57
C SER A 260 3.49 -9.78 -1.62
N ASN A 261 4.39 -10.36 -0.82
CA ASN A 261 5.21 -9.59 0.11
C ASN A 261 6.18 -8.62 -0.61
N GLU A 262 6.67 -8.99 -1.80
CA GLU A 262 7.57 -8.16 -2.61
C GLU A 262 6.88 -6.86 -3.08
N ILE A 263 5.55 -6.87 -3.18
CA ILE A 263 4.77 -5.68 -3.58
C ILE A 263 4.96 -4.55 -2.58
N PHE A 264 5.05 -4.83 -1.28
CA PHE A 264 5.22 -3.78 -0.26
C PHE A 264 6.55 -3.05 -0.43
N GLU A 265 7.66 -3.80 -0.54
CA GLU A 265 9.01 -3.23 -0.69
C GLU A 265 9.15 -2.43 -1.99
N ILE A 266 8.61 -2.95 -3.09
CA ILE A 266 8.59 -2.26 -4.38
C ILE A 266 7.75 -1.00 -4.28
N HIS A 267 6.54 -1.08 -3.71
CA HIS A 267 5.65 0.07 -3.53
C HIS A 267 6.34 1.21 -2.78
N ILE A 268 7.02 0.91 -1.67
CA ILE A 268 7.76 1.90 -0.89
C ILE A 268 8.85 2.54 -1.76
N SER A 269 9.65 1.71 -2.43
CA SER A 269 10.80 2.17 -3.22
C SER A 269 10.39 3.03 -4.41
N ILE A 270 9.38 2.61 -5.20
CA ILE A 270 8.94 3.37 -6.38
C ILE A 270 8.26 4.69 -5.99
N ASN A 271 7.51 4.73 -4.88
CA ASN A 271 6.91 5.98 -4.39
C ASN A 271 7.99 6.95 -3.90
N GLN A 272 9.00 6.48 -3.18
CA GLN A 272 10.15 7.30 -2.79
C GLN A 272 10.86 7.89 -4.02
N VAL A 273 11.15 7.06 -5.03
CA VAL A 273 11.75 7.51 -6.29
C VAL A 273 10.88 8.56 -6.98
N TYR A 274 9.57 8.30 -7.10
CA TYR A 274 8.64 9.22 -7.76
C TYR A 274 8.59 10.58 -7.04
N LEU A 275 8.49 10.59 -5.71
CA LEU A 275 8.46 11.83 -4.92
C LEU A 275 9.77 12.62 -5.04
N LYS A 276 10.92 11.93 -4.93
CA LYS A 276 12.25 12.57 -4.97
C LYS A 276 12.57 13.12 -6.35
N ILE A 277 12.27 12.39 -7.43
CA ILE A 277 12.41 12.92 -8.79
C ILE A 277 11.43 14.07 -9.01
N GLY A 278 10.17 13.91 -8.59
CA GLY A 278 9.10 14.88 -8.79
C GLY A 278 9.39 16.26 -8.17
N LYS A 279 10.06 16.31 -7.01
CA LYS A 279 10.44 17.57 -6.35
C LYS A 279 11.21 18.53 -7.28
N LYS A 280 12.05 17.99 -8.15
CA LYS A 280 12.92 18.76 -9.05
C LYS A 280 12.51 18.68 -10.52
N TYR A 281 11.91 17.57 -10.95
CA TYR A 281 11.69 17.27 -12.37
C TYR A 281 10.24 16.97 -12.75
N SER A 282 9.27 17.30 -11.88
CA SER A 282 7.83 17.33 -12.16
C SER A 282 7.44 17.90 -13.53
N PHE A 283 8.14 18.95 -13.99
CA PHE A 283 7.87 19.62 -15.26
C PHE A 283 8.32 18.82 -16.49
N HIS A 284 9.20 17.83 -16.32
CA HIS A 284 9.86 17.11 -17.41
C HIS A 284 8.97 15.98 -17.95
N ASP A 285 8.77 15.89 -19.26
CA ASP A 285 7.83 14.92 -19.87
C ASP A 285 8.17 13.46 -19.50
N ARG A 286 9.45 13.08 -19.54
CA ARG A 286 9.93 11.77 -19.06
C ARG A 286 9.55 11.44 -17.61
N PHE A 287 9.41 12.42 -16.74
CA PHE A 287 8.90 12.17 -15.38
C PHE A 287 7.39 11.95 -15.41
N LYS A 288 6.64 12.74 -16.19
CA LYS A 288 5.19 12.58 -16.36
C LYS A 288 4.80 11.22 -16.94
N GLU A 289 5.67 10.60 -17.72
CA GLU A 289 5.53 9.21 -18.20
C GLU A 289 5.48 8.18 -17.04
N LEU A 290 6.03 8.50 -15.87
CA LEU A 290 6.05 7.61 -14.69
C LEU A 290 4.73 7.62 -13.90
N THR A 291 3.92 8.68 -14.01
CA THR A 291 2.72 8.87 -13.19
C THR A 291 1.67 7.79 -13.44
N ALA A 292 1.32 7.54 -14.71
CA ALA A 292 0.27 6.56 -15.04
C ALA A 292 0.65 5.11 -14.65
N PRO A 293 1.86 4.61 -14.92
CA PRO A 293 2.31 3.31 -14.41
C PRO A 293 2.26 3.20 -12.88
N LEU A 294 2.63 4.25 -12.14
CA LEU A 294 2.58 4.27 -10.68
C LEU A 294 1.14 4.23 -10.14
N GLU A 295 0.24 5.05 -10.71
CA GLU A 295 -1.18 5.05 -10.34
C GLU A 295 -1.82 3.68 -10.59
N GLU A 296 -1.48 3.05 -11.72
CA GLU A 296 -2.00 1.72 -12.05
C GLU A 296 -1.40 0.63 -11.14
N PHE A 297 -0.10 0.70 -10.84
CA PHE A 297 0.54 -0.16 -9.84
C PHE A 297 -0.18 -0.07 -8.49
N ASN A 298 -0.49 1.15 -8.03
CA ASN A 298 -1.18 1.37 -6.74
C ASN A 298 -2.60 0.78 -6.72
N LYS A 299 -3.31 0.80 -7.85
CA LYS A 299 -4.63 0.14 -7.99
C LYS A 299 -4.49 -1.37 -7.98
N LEU A 300 -3.58 -1.93 -8.79
CA LEU A 300 -3.38 -3.37 -8.92
C LEU A 300 -2.89 -3.99 -7.60
N LYS A 301 -2.04 -3.28 -6.85
CA LYS A 301 -1.65 -3.65 -5.48
C LYS A 301 -2.85 -4.00 -4.62
N ASN A 302 -3.88 -3.14 -4.63
CA ASN A 302 -5.06 -3.33 -3.79
C ASN A 302 -5.87 -4.58 -4.15
N ASN A 303 -5.73 -5.07 -5.38
CA ASN A 303 -6.40 -6.27 -5.87
C ASN A 303 -5.61 -7.57 -5.59
N LEU A 304 -4.34 -7.47 -5.20
CA LEU A 304 -3.45 -8.62 -4.98
C LEU A 304 -3.15 -8.86 -3.49
N ILE A 305 -3.31 -7.86 -2.64
CA ILE A 305 -3.00 -7.95 -1.20
C ILE A 305 -4.26 -8.32 -0.39
N TYR A 306 -4.29 -9.57 0.07
CA TYR A 306 -5.35 -10.11 0.91
C TYR A 306 -4.83 -10.55 2.28
N TYR A 307 -5.45 -10.06 3.34
CA TYR A 307 -5.16 -10.50 4.71
C TYR A 307 -6.12 -11.60 5.13
N HIS A 308 -5.63 -12.51 5.96
CA HIS A 308 -6.44 -13.53 6.60
C HIS A 308 -7.18 -12.94 7.81
N GLU A 309 -8.34 -12.35 7.57
CA GLU A 309 -9.13 -11.63 8.61
C GLU A 309 -9.50 -12.54 9.80
N GLU A 310 -9.90 -13.80 9.56
CA GLU A 310 -10.25 -14.72 10.65
C GLU A 310 -9.07 -15.00 11.60
N ALA A 311 -7.86 -15.21 11.05
CA ALA A 311 -6.65 -15.40 11.84
C ALA A 311 -6.26 -14.13 12.61
N PHE A 312 -6.45 -12.96 12.01
CA PHE A 312 -6.22 -11.66 12.64
C PHE A 312 -7.20 -11.41 13.81
N ASP A 313 -8.50 -11.60 13.59
CA ASP A 313 -9.54 -11.37 14.60
C ASP A 313 -9.48 -12.39 15.74
N LYS A 314 -9.12 -13.65 15.46
CA LYS A 314 -8.86 -14.65 16.51
C LYS A 314 -7.73 -14.19 17.43
N ASN A 315 -6.61 -13.74 16.84
CA ASN A 315 -5.45 -13.28 17.61
C ASN A 315 -5.76 -12.01 18.43
N ILE A 316 -6.61 -11.12 17.93
CA ILE A 316 -7.09 -9.96 18.69
C ILE A 316 -7.87 -10.40 19.93
N LYS A 317 -8.82 -11.33 19.79
CA LYS A 317 -9.60 -11.83 20.93
C LYS A 317 -8.73 -12.51 21.98
N ASP A 318 -7.74 -13.29 21.52
CA ASP A 318 -6.79 -13.96 22.42
C ASP A 318 -5.96 -12.92 23.21
N LEU A 319 -5.52 -11.84 22.54
CA LEU A 319 -4.78 -10.74 23.14
C LEU A 319 -5.63 -9.88 24.08
N GLU A 320 -6.88 -9.58 23.73
CA GLU A 320 -7.83 -8.84 24.59
C GLU A 320 -7.97 -9.54 25.96
N GLY A 321 -7.95 -10.87 25.99
CA GLY A 321 -7.98 -11.66 27.22
C GLY A 321 -6.76 -11.47 28.15
N ILE A 322 -5.66 -10.91 27.66
CA ILE A 322 -4.42 -10.68 28.42
C ILE A 322 -4.46 -9.37 29.22
N PHE A 323 -5.15 -8.34 28.71
CA PHE A 323 -5.17 -6.99 29.28
C PHE A 323 -6.31 -6.84 30.28
N LYS A 324 -5.96 -6.75 31.57
CA LYS A 324 -6.93 -6.60 32.68
C LYS A 324 -7.15 -5.15 33.12
N GLU A 325 -6.19 -4.28 32.85
CA GLU A 325 -6.25 -2.88 33.23
C GLU A 325 -6.86 -2.06 32.09
N GLU A 326 -7.80 -1.16 32.44
CA GLU A 326 -8.49 -0.29 31.47
C GLU A 326 -7.51 0.56 30.64
N ALA A 327 -6.41 0.98 31.25
CA ALA A 327 -5.37 1.75 30.58
C ALA A 327 -4.58 0.92 29.54
N ASP A 328 -4.33 -0.35 29.81
CA ASP A 328 -3.67 -1.26 28.86
C ASP A 328 -4.62 -1.61 27.71
N LEU A 329 -5.88 -1.87 28.03
CA LEU A 329 -6.91 -2.18 27.04
C LEU A 329 -7.08 -1.02 26.05
N LYS A 330 -7.17 0.22 26.56
CA LYS A 330 -7.26 1.40 25.70
C LYS A 330 -6.05 1.54 24.77
N ARG A 331 -4.83 1.33 25.28
CA ARG A 331 -3.61 1.42 24.45
C ARG A 331 -3.56 0.33 23.38
N PHE A 332 -4.02 -0.87 23.73
CA PHE A 332 -4.19 -1.96 22.79
C PHE A 332 -5.21 -1.60 21.69
N GLU A 333 -6.39 -1.10 22.06
CA GLU A 333 -7.43 -0.65 21.12
C GLU A 333 -6.91 0.41 20.15
N ASP A 334 -6.20 1.43 20.66
CA ASP A 334 -5.58 2.49 19.84
C ASP A 334 -4.60 1.92 18.80
N ILE A 335 -3.80 0.91 19.16
CA ILE A 335 -2.85 0.24 18.24
C ILE A 335 -3.61 -0.57 17.20
N ILE A 336 -4.61 -1.36 17.62
CA ILE A 336 -5.37 -2.21 16.73
C ILE A 336 -6.18 -1.39 15.73
N GLU A 337 -6.74 -0.25 16.12
CA GLU A 337 -7.45 0.67 15.22
C GLU A 337 -6.52 1.16 14.09
N GLU A 338 -5.31 1.62 14.42
CA GLU A 338 -4.34 2.06 13.42
C GLU A 338 -3.81 0.89 12.57
N VAL A 339 -3.63 -0.31 13.15
CA VAL A 339 -3.31 -1.53 12.37
C VAL A 339 -4.41 -1.80 11.35
N ARG A 340 -5.69 -1.85 11.76
CA ARG A 340 -6.84 -2.10 10.87
C ARG A 340 -6.87 -1.12 9.72
N LYS A 341 -6.67 0.18 10.00
CA LYS A 341 -6.58 1.21 8.96
C LYS A 341 -5.45 0.96 7.96
N GLN A 342 -4.28 0.49 8.41
CA GLN A 342 -3.18 0.14 7.49
C GLN A 342 -3.44 -1.13 6.69
N LEU A 343 -4.21 -2.08 7.24
CA LEU A 343 -4.68 -3.25 6.50
C LEU A 343 -5.69 -2.83 5.42
N GLU A 344 -6.62 -1.92 5.73
CA GLU A 344 -7.55 -1.37 4.73
C GLU A 344 -6.81 -0.64 3.60
N LEU A 345 -5.79 0.14 3.94
CA LEU A 345 -4.96 0.87 2.98
C LEU A 345 -3.94 0.00 2.23
N LYS A 346 -3.82 -1.30 2.60
CA LYS A 346 -2.87 -2.24 2.01
C LYS A 346 -1.42 -1.72 2.09
N THR A 347 -1.02 -1.24 3.26
CA THR A 347 0.33 -0.69 3.52
C THR A 347 1.13 -1.46 4.56
N MET A 348 0.51 -2.33 5.35
CA MET A 348 1.18 -3.15 6.36
C MET A 348 1.69 -4.46 5.74
N SER A 349 3.00 -4.74 5.77
CA SER A 349 3.48 -6.04 5.29
C SER A 349 3.01 -7.19 6.20
N PHE A 350 2.85 -8.38 5.62
CA PHE A 350 2.37 -9.56 6.37
C PHE A 350 3.33 -9.97 7.49
N ASP A 351 4.63 -9.73 7.30
CA ASP A 351 5.69 -10.07 8.26
C ASP A 351 5.73 -9.11 9.45
N ARG A 352 5.14 -7.93 9.32
CA ARG A 352 5.10 -6.93 10.40
C ARG A 352 4.05 -7.27 11.45
N LEU A 353 2.97 -7.97 11.06
CA LEU A 353 1.89 -8.34 11.97
C LEU A 353 2.36 -9.26 13.12
N PRO A 354 3.10 -10.37 12.87
CA PRO A 354 3.67 -11.18 13.94
C PRO A 354 4.54 -10.36 14.91
N MET A 355 5.35 -9.43 14.40
CA MET A 355 6.19 -8.58 15.25
C MET A 355 5.37 -7.67 16.17
N ILE A 356 4.29 -7.08 15.64
CA ILE A 356 3.36 -6.23 16.41
C ILE A 356 2.70 -7.07 17.51
N PHE A 357 2.17 -8.23 17.15
CA PHE A 357 1.46 -9.08 18.10
C PHE A 357 2.38 -9.63 19.20
N ASN A 358 3.59 -10.08 18.85
CA ASN A 358 4.57 -10.53 19.84
C ASN A 358 4.92 -9.43 20.86
N LYS A 359 5.02 -8.17 20.42
CA LYS A 359 5.22 -7.03 21.32
C LYS A 359 4.01 -6.80 22.24
N LEU A 360 2.79 -6.88 21.70
CA LEU A 360 1.56 -6.76 22.48
C LEU A 360 1.43 -7.87 23.53
N GLU A 361 1.77 -9.11 23.19
CA GLU A 361 1.80 -10.24 24.15
C GLU A 361 2.76 -9.96 25.32
N GLN A 362 3.89 -9.31 25.05
CA GLN A 362 4.89 -8.88 26.03
C GLN A 362 4.52 -7.59 26.78
N ARG A 363 3.34 -7.01 26.49
CA ARG A 363 2.89 -5.69 26.99
C ARG A 363 3.84 -4.54 26.60
N ASP A 364 4.58 -4.70 25.52
CA ASP A 364 5.40 -3.64 24.92
C ASP A 364 4.54 -2.80 23.96
N PHE A 365 4.03 -1.67 24.47
CA PHE A 365 3.27 -0.69 23.69
C PHE A 365 4.16 0.28 22.89
N ASN A 366 5.48 0.11 22.88
CA ASN A 366 6.38 0.88 22.02
C ASN A 366 6.46 0.25 20.61
N ILE A 367 5.34 0.41 19.88
CA ILE A 367 5.17 -0.15 18.53
C ILE A 367 5.06 0.99 17.52
N VAL A 368 6.06 1.08 16.65
CA VAL A 368 6.05 1.94 15.47
C VAL A 368 5.23 1.25 14.39
N LEU A 369 4.15 1.87 13.93
CA LEU A 369 3.23 1.30 12.94
C LEU A 369 3.44 1.90 11.56
N GLN A 370 3.87 3.16 11.46
CA GLN A 370 4.12 3.80 10.18
C GLN A 370 5.59 3.59 9.80
N GLN A 371 5.86 3.41 8.51
CA GLN A 371 7.24 3.48 8.02
C GLN A 371 7.51 4.92 7.63
N LYS A 372 8.59 5.48 8.19
CA LYS A 372 9.06 6.82 7.88
C LYS A 372 10.07 6.78 6.74
N ASP A 373 10.14 7.87 5.98
CA ASP A 373 11.27 8.07 5.08
C ASP A 373 12.56 8.12 5.93
N ALA A 374 13.67 7.63 5.40
CA ALA A 374 14.94 7.58 6.13
C ALA A 374 15.43 8.99 6.54
N ASP A 375 14.97 10.01 5.84
CA ASP A 375 15.28 11.42 6.11
C ASP A 375 14.33 12.06 7.14
N ASP A 376 13.22 11.41 7.51
CA ASP A 376 12.28 11.90 8.52
C ASP A 376 12.76 11.50 9.93
N ILE A 377 13.37 12.45 10.63
CA ILE A 377 13.91 12.26 11.97
C ILE A 377 12.90 12.52 13.10
N THR A 378 11.62 12.75 12.79
CA THR A 378 10.58 12.98 13.80
C THR A 378 10.33 11.73 14.65
N ILE A 379 9.80 11.91 15.85
CA ILE A 379 9.42 10.82 16.76
C ILE A 379 8.05 10.29 16.37
N GLU A 380 7.91 8.97 16.21
CA GLU A 380 6.59 8.33 16.09
C GLU A 380 6.00 8.16 17.49
N ILE A 381 4.89 8.87 17.73
CA ILE A 381 4.24 8.89 19.03
C ILE A 381 3.44 7.60 19.19
N THR A 382 4.03 6.64 19.90
CA THR A 382 3.39 5.39 20.30
C THR A 382 2.59 5.62 21.60
N PRO A 383 1.64 4.75 21.96
CA PRO A 383 0.94 4.86 23.25
C PRO A 383 1.90 4.82 24.45
N HIS A 384 3.01 4.10 24.36
CA HIS A 384 4.08 4.13 25.36
C HIS A 384 4.70 5.54 25.49
N HIS A 385 5.07 6.17 24.37
CA HIS A 385 5.63 7.53 24.37
C HIS A 385 4.62 8.57 24.90
N GLU A 386 3.35 8.44 24.51
CA GLU A 386 2.27 9.30 24.98
C GLU A 386 2.13 9.22 26.51
N GLN A 387 2.18 8.02 27.09
CA GLN A 387 2.13 7.84 28.54
C GLN A 387 3.35 8.44 29.26
N LYS A 388 4.56 8.16 28.75
CA LYS A 388 5.83 8.54 29.42
C LYS A 388 6.11 10.05 29.34
N PHE A 389 5.83 10.67 28.20
CA PHE A 389 6.27 12.05 27.90
C PHE A 389 5.13 13.03 27.61
N GLY A 390 3.92 12.54 27.41
CA GLY A 390 2.75 13.33 27.04
C GLY A 390 2.71 13.68 25.56
N ARG A 391 1.62 13.31 24.88
CA ARG A 391 1.41 13.54 23.44
C ARG A 391 1.66 14.98 22.99
N LYS A 392 1.10 15.96 23.70
CA LYS A 392 1.25 17.39 23.36
C LYS A 392 2.70 17.86 23.38
N ASN A 393 3.53 17.32 24.28
CA ASN A 393 4.94 17.66 24.35
C ASN A 393 5.68 17.09 23.14
N LEU A 394 5.43 15.82 22.80
CA LEU A 394 6.05 15.16 21.66
C LEU A 394 5.63 15.77 20.33
N GLU A 395 4.35 16.12 20.17
CA GLU A 395 3.85 16.87 19.01
C GLU A 395 4.58 18.19 18.86
N ARG A 396 4.80 18.91 19.96
CA ARG A 396 5.58 20.16 19.94
C ARG A 396 7.04 19.93 19.56
N ILE A 397 7.68 18.89 20.07
CA ILE A 397 9.06 18.52 19.69
C ILE A 397 9.13 18.20 18.20
N ASN A 398 8.18 17.43 17.67
CA ASN A 398 8.11 17.11 16.24
C ASN A 398 7.92 18.37 15.39
N ILE A 399 7.10 19.33 15.83
CA ILE A 399 6.97 20.62 15.14
C ILE A 399 8.32 21.36 15.13
N ILE A 400 9.04 21.40 16.26
CA ILE A 400 10.36 22.04 16.34
C ILE A 400 11.36 21.36 15.40
N ILE A 401 11.42 20.02 15.40
CA ILE A 401 12.28 19.24 14.48
C ILE A 401 11.95 19.60 13.02
N GLN A 402 10.66 19.64 12.66
CA GLN A 402 10.24 20.02 11.32
C GLN A 402 10.55 21.50 11.01
N GLU A 403 10.52 22.41 11.98
CA GLU A 403 10.95 23.81 11.80
C GLU A 403 12.44 23.90 11.53
N ILE A 404 13.27 23.12 12.22
CA ILE A 404 14.71 23.06 11.95
C ILE A 404 14.91 22.52 10.52
N ASP A 405 14.21 21.45 10.15
CA ASP A 405 14.30 20.89 8.79
C ASP A 405 13.79 21.86 7.72
N PHE A 406 12.81 22.68 8.03
CA PHE A 406 12.25 23.58 7.04
C PHE A 406 13.09 24.84 6.84
N TRP A 407 13.60 25.42 7.92
CA TRP A 407 14.23 26.75 7.86
C TRP A 407 15.74 26.74 7.70
N TYR A 408 16.44 25.67 8.12
CA TYR A 408 17.90 25.67 8.09
C TYR A 408 18.43 25.24 6.71
N PRO A 409 19.50 25.86 6.19
CA PRO A 409 20.20 25.41 4.98
C PRO A 409 20.77 23.99 5.14
N VAL A 410 20.91 23.24 4.04
CA VAL A 410 21.42 21.85 4.05
C VAL A 410 22.81 21.73 4.68
N GLU A 411 23.68 22.70 4.46
CA GLU A 411 25.05 22.72 5.02
C GLU A 411 25.04 22.81 6.55
N ASN A 412 24.11 23.60 7.11
CA ASN A 412 23.98 23.77 8.56
C ASN A 412 23.18 22.62 9.19
N LYS A 413 22.29 21.98 8.42
CA LYS A 413 21.49 20.84 8.87
C LYS A 413 22.36 19.63 9.19
N GLN A 414 23.39 19.32 8.40
CA GLN A 414 24.09 18.04 8.52
C GLN A 414 24.62 17.74 9.93
N LEU A 415 25.25 18.71 10.60
CA LEU A 415 25.76 18.52 11.97
C LEU A 415 24.63 18.49 13.00
N LEU A 416 23.66 19.40 12.89
CA LEU A 416 22.53 19.49 13.83
C LEU A 416 21.63 18.24 13.75
N PHE A 417 21.44 17.69 12.55
CA PHE A 417 20.59 16.53 12.29
C PHE A 417 21.27 15.22 12.66
N GLN A 418 22.60 15.12 12.66
CA GLN A 418 23.28 13.92 13.15
C GLN A 418 22.99 13.71 14.64
N ASP A 419 23.13 14.76 15.45
CA ASP A 419 22.85 14.69 16.88
C ASP A 419 21.36 14.46 17.15
N LEU A 420 20.47 15.20 16.48
CA LEU A 420 19.02 15.03 16.64
C LEU A 420 18.57 13.64 16.17
N SER A 421 19.03 13.16 15.02
CA SER A 421 18.70 11.83 14.50
C SER A 421 19.15 10.72 15.46
N LEU A 422 20.36 10.82 16.00
CA LEU A 422 20.85 9.87 17.00
C LEU A 422 19.96 9.88 18.25
N MET A 423 19.62 11.07 18.75
CA MET A 423 18.78 11.21 19.94
C MET A 423 17.34 10.75 19.70
N THR A 424 16.71 11.10 18.58
CA THR A 424 15.35 10.65 18.27
C THR A 424 15.28 9.15 17.99
N ARG A 425 16.32 8.56 17.39
CA ARG A 425 16.42 7.10 17.26
C ARG A 425 16.51 6.41 18.61
N LYS A 426 17.39 6.90 19.50
CA LYS A 426 17.50 6.36 20.86
C LYS A 426 16.20 6.53 21.64
N PHE A 427 15.56 7.69 21.51
CA PHE A 427 14.26 7.98 22.08
C PHE A 427 13.19 6.99 21.59
N GLN A 428 13.12 6.76 20.27
CA GLN A 428 12.17 5.84 19.64
C GLN A 428 12.35 4.39 20.10
N ASN A 429 13.59 3.97 20.33
CA ASN A 429 13.95 2.62 20.75
C ASN A 429 13.93 2.40 22.28
N ASP A 430 13.58 3.42 23.06
CA ASP A 430 13.71 3.46 24.53
C ASP A 430 15.13 3.08 25.02
N GLU A 431 16.15 3.46 24.24
CA GLU A 431 17.56 3.32 24.62
C GLU A 431 17.94 4.38 25.67
N ALA A 432 18.98 4.10 26.47
CA ALA A 432 19.46 5.04 27.48
C ALA A 432 19.87 6.40 26.84
N ILE A 433 19.12 7.44 27.19
CA ILE A 433 19.36 8.83 26.82
C ILE A 433 19.43 9.71 28.05
N ASP A 434 20.26 10.75 28.00
CA ASP A 434 20.15 11.86 28.94
C ASP A 434 18.94 12.72 28.51
N GLU A 435 17.75 12.35 29.02
CA GLU A 435 16.49 13.04 28.71
C GLU A 435 16.60 14.54 28.98
N LYS A 436 17.27 14.92 30.09
CA LYS A 436 17.47 16.33 30.45
C LYS A 436 18.27 17.05 29.37
N ARG A 437 19.38 16.46 28.90
CA ARG A 437 20.17 17.01 27.78
C ARG A 437 19.34 17.13 26.50
N PHE A 438 18.52 16.13 26.17
CA PHE A 438 17.67 16.18 24.98
C PHE A 438 16.64 17.32 25.06
N TYR A 439 15.93 17.43 26.18
CA TYR A 439 14.96 18.51 26.40
C TYR A 439 15.62 19.89 26.45
N ASP A 440 16.80 20.01 27.07
CA ASP A 440 17.56 21.26 27.10
C ASP A 440 17.99 21.69 25.69
N LEU A 441 18.39 20.73 24.84
CA LEU A 441 18.73 20.97 23.45
C LEU A 441 17.50 21.44 22.64
N ILE A 442 16.37 20.72 22.71
CA ILE A 442 15.14 21.10 22.01
C ILE A 442 14.65 22.47 22.48
N LYS A 443 14.73 22.75 23.78
CA LYS A 443 14.37 24.07 24.36
C LYS A 443 15.31 25.18 23.90
N SER A 444 16.59 24.89 23.70
CA SER A 444 17.54 25.84 23.11
C SER A 444 17.14 26.19 21.68
N TYR A 445 16.85 25.18 20.84
CA TYR A 445 16.37 25.39 19.48
C TYR A 445 15.03 26.12 19.43
N ASP A 446 14.08 25.77 20.31
CA ASP A 446 12.77 26.43 20.40
C ASP A 446 12.93 27.94 20.65
N LYS A 447 13.83 28.32 21.58
CA LYS A 447 14.15 29.72 21.87
C LYS A 447 14.83 30.43 20.70
N GLU A 448 15.77 29.75 20.03
CA GLU A 448 16.47 30.30 18.88
C GLU A 448 15.52 30.55 17.70
N ILE A 449 14.68 29.57 17.38
CA ILE A 449 13.66 29.66 16.34
C ILE A 449 12.63 30.74 16.70
N GLU A 450 12.24 30.87 17.97
CA GLU A 450 11.34 31.94 18.40
C GLU A 450 11.94 33.32 18.09
N LYS A 451 13.20 33.54 18.50
CA LYS A 451 13.89 34.82 18.35
C LYS A 451 14.23 35.16 16.90
N ASN A 452 14.66 34.19 16.10
CA ASN A 452 15.24 34.43 14.79
C ASN A 452 14.27 34.18 13.62
N THR A 453 13.24 33.33 13.83
CA THR A 453 12.40 32.83 12.74
C THR A 453 10.92 33.15 12.94
N ARG A 454 10.34 32.80 14.09
CA ARG A 454 8.90 32.93 14.36
C ARG A 454 8.46 34.38 14.51
N ILE A 455 9.32 35.29 14.97
CA ILE A 455 9.03 36.74 14.95
C ILE A 455 8.66 37.25 13.54
N TYR A 456 9.13 36.59 12.49
CA TYR A 456 8.86 36.94 11.11
C TYR A 456 7.67 36.18 10.50
N TYR A 457 7.01 35.26 11.24
CA TYR A 457 5.84 34.53 10.75
C TYR A 457 4.71 35.44 10.27
N PRO A 458 4.32 36.53 10.97
CA PRO A 458 3.31 37.44 10.45
C PRO A 458 3.67 38.01 9.07
N LYS A 459 4.95 38.35 8.87
CA LYS A 459 5.46 38.86 7.58
C LYS A 459 5.45 37.76 6.50
N LYS A 460 5.89 36.54 6.82
CA LYS A 460 5.86 35.38 5.91
C LYS A 460 4.42 35.01 5.51
N ILE A 461 3.50 34.97 6.47
CA ILE A 461 2.07 34.72 6.23
C ILE A 461 1.49 35.81 5.32
N LYS A 462 1.81 37.09 5.55
CA LYS A 462 1.38 38.18 4.68
C LYS A 462 1.88 37.98 3.25
N PHE A 463 3.14 37.62 3.07
CA PHE A 463 3.70 37.37 1.73
C PHE A 463 3.05 36.17 1.03
N LEU A 464 2.91 35.05 1.73
CA LEU A 464 2.22 33.87 1.23
C LEU A 464 0.80 34.22 0.76
N LYS A 465 0.04 34.98 1.57
CA LYS A 465 -1.29 35.48 1.21
C LYS A 465 -1.27 36.36 -0.03
N THR A 466 -0.32 37.30 -0.12
CA THR A 466 -0.20 38.18 -1.29
C THR A 466 0.11 37.38 -2.56
N ALA A 467 1.09 36.49 -2.53
CA ALA A 467 1.45 35.66 -3.68
C ALA A 467 0.29 34.75 -4.10
N TYR A 468 -0.35 34.07 -3.15
CA TYR A 468 -1.54 33.27 -3.40
C TYR A 468 -2.68 34.10 -4.00
N ALA A 469 -2.99 35.28 -3.46
CA ALA A 469 -4.07 36.13 -3.96
C ALA A 469 -3.78 36.63 -5.38
N LEU A 470 -2.54 37.01 -5.69
CA LEU A 470 -2.12 37.40 -7.03
C LEU A 470 -2.26 36.24 -8.01
N PHE A 471 -1.73 35.06 -7.68
CA PHE A 471 -1.83 33.87 -8.51
C PHE A 471 -3.28 33.41 -8.69
N HIS A 472 -4.08 33.41 -7.62
CA HIS A 472 -5.49 33.07 -7.66
C HIS A 472 -6.28 34.05 -8.54
N LYS A 473 -6.10 35.36 -8.37
CA LYS A 473 -6.73 36.37 -9.24
C LYS A 473 -6.31 36.17 -10.70
N PHE A 474 -5.05 35.84 -10.93
CA PHE A 474 -4.51 35.55 -12.24
C PHE A 474 -5.21 34.35 -12.89
N ILE A 475 -5.34 33.20 -12.20
CA ILE A 475 -5.99 32.01 -12.75
C ILE A 475 -7.52 32.12 -12.80
N MET A 476 -8.16 33.02 -12.06
CA MET A 476 -9.61 33.23 -12.16
C MET A 476 -9.99 34.04 -13.40
N ASN A 477 -9.03 34.73 -14.04
CA ASN A 477 -9.24 35.40 -15.31
C ASN A 477 -9.25 34.36 -16.47
N PRO A 478 -10.37 34.21 -17.21
CA PRO A 478 -10.49 33.23 -18.30
C PRO A 478 -9.47 33.40 -19.43
N ASP A 479 -9.06 34.63 -19.73
CA ASP A 479 -8.08 34.93 -20.78
C ASP A 479 -6.70 34.45 -20.36
N ASN A 480 -6.35 34.71 -19.10
CA ASN A 480 -5.09 34.25 -18.55
C ASN A 480 -4.99 32.74 -18.52
N ARG A 481 -6.08 32.05 -18.16
CA ARG A 481 -6.19 30.58 -18.20
C ARG A 481 -5.97 30.04 -19.61
N ARG A 482 -6.66 30.60 -20.60
CA ARG A 482 -6.53 30.18 -22.01
C ARG A 482 -5.10 30.44 -22.52
N LYS A 483 -4.53 31.60 -22.22
CA LYS A 483 -3.15 31.95 -22.59
C LYS A 483 -2.14 31.02 -21.94
N LEU A 484 -2.28 30.70 -20.65
CA LEU A 484 -1.38 29.78 -19.96
C LEU A 484 -1.46 28.36 -20.54
N ALA A 485 -2.68 27.83 -20.71
CA ALA A 485 -2.89 26.50 -21.29
C ALA A 485 -2.34 26.41 -22.72
N SER A 486 -2.54 27.45 -23.54
CA SER A 486 -2.00 27.53 -24.90
C SER A 486 -0.47 27.57 -24.91
N ARG A 487 0.16 28.37 -24.04
CA ARG A 487 1.63 28.46 -23.96
C ARG A 487 2.28 27.15 -23.52
N LEU A 488 1.67 26.46 -22.57
CA LEU A 488 2.20 25.20 -22.05
C LEU A 488 1.88 24.01 -22.96
N SER A 489 0.93 24.14 -23.89
CA SER A 489 0.42 23.03 -24.71
C SER A 489 0.02 21.79 -23.89
N ASN A 490 -0.36 21.99 -22.62
CA ASN A 490 -0.71 20.91 -21.69
C ASN A 490 -2.23 20.95 -21.40
N PRO A 491 -3.04 20.05 -21.98
CA PRO A 491 -4.48 20.01 -21.72
C PRO A 491 -4.84 19.55 -20.30
N LYS A 492 -3.89 18.92 -19.58
CA LYS A 492 -4.06 18.39 -18.21
C LYS A 492 -3.51 19.31 -17.12
N ILE A 493 -3.13 20.55 -17.47
CA ILE A 493 -2.52 21.48 -16.50
C ILE A 493 -3.45 21.83 -15.32
N TRP A 494 -4.78 21.88 -15.54
CA TRP A 494 -5.72 22.24 -14.47
C TRP A 494 -5.89 21.15 -13.40
N PRO A 495 -6.02 19.86 -13.75
CA PRO A 495 -5.87 18.76 -12.81
C PRO A 495 -4.59 18.82 -11.96
N GLU A 496 -3.48 19.34 -12.49
CA GLU A 496 -2.22 19.51 -11.74
C GLU A 496 -2.28 20.71 -10.75
N ILE A 497 -2.84 21.85 -11.18
CA ILE A 497 -2.87 23.10 -10.39
C ILE A 497 -3.91 23.06 -9.26
N VAL A 498 -5.12 22.56 -9.54
CA VAL A 498 -6.29 22.72 -8.66
C VAL A 498 -6.11 22.08 -7.28
N PRO A 499 -5.61 20.83 -7.15
CA PRO A 499 -5.42 20.21 -5.84
C PRO A 499 -4.44 20.99 -4.95
N ARG A 500 -3.30 21.44 -5.51
CA ARG A 500 -2.30 22.23 -4.79
C ARG A 500 -2.88 23.54 -4.27
N LEU A 501 -3.62 24.26 -5.11
CA LEU A 501 -4.27 25.50 -4.70
C LEU A 501 -5.32 25.30 -3.61
N LYS A 502 -6.07 24.19 -3.63
CA LYS A 502 -7.02 23.86 -2.56
C LYS A 502 -6.28 23.65 -1.23
N ALA A 503 -5.14 22.96 -1.23
CA ALA A 503 -4.32 22.76 -0.05
C ALA A 503 -3.76 24.10 0.51
N VAL A 504 -3.25 24.97 -0.37
CA VAL A 504 -2.78 26.32 -0.01
C VAL A 504 -3.93 27.16 0.56
N SER A 505 -5.09 27.18 -0.12
CA SER A 505 -6.27 27.93 0.32
C SER A 505 -6.75 27.48 1.69
N LYS A 506 -6.86 26.17 1.93
CA LYS A 506 -7.29 25.61 3.21
C LYS A 506 -6.35 26.05 4.34
N SER A 507 -5.05 25.97 4.10
CA SER A 507 -4.03 26.37 5.07
C SER A 507 -4.04 27.87 5.36
N ILE A 508 -4.21 28.71 4.34
CA ILE A 508 -4.34 30.17 4.50
C ILE A 508 -5.61 30.53 5.28
N LEU A 509 -6.73 29.84 5.05
CA LEU A 509 -7.96 30.05 5.80
C LEU A 509 -7.77 29.74 7.29
N VAL A 510 -7.10 28.63 7.62
CA VAL A 510 -6.78 28.29 9.01
C VAL A 510 -5.86 29.34 9.64
N LEU A 511 -4.83 29.81 8.91
CA LEU A 511 -3.94 30.89 9.37
C LEU A 511 -4.62 32.26 9.51
N ASN A 512 -5.81 32.44 8.94
CA ASN A 512 -6.64 33.64 9.11
C ASN A 512 -7.62 33.52 10.27
N ALA A 513 -7.96 32.30 10.69
CA ALA A 513 -8.90 32.10 11.77
C ALA A 513 -8.29 32.52 13.10
N GLU A 514 -8.99 33.37 13.85
CA GLU A 514 -8.65 33.70 15.24
C GLU A 514 -9.03 32.53 16.16
N SER A 515 -8.34 31.40 16.00
CA SER A 515 -8.56 30.21 16.84
C SER A 515 -7.63 30.23 18.06
N PRO A 516 -8.14 30.01 19.29
CA PRO A 516 -7.31 29.87 20.48
C PRO A 516 -6.23 28.78 20.35
N SER A 517 -6.49 27.72 19.57
CA SER A 517 -5.52 26.64 19.33
C SER A 517 -4.31 27.07 18.48
N LEU A 518 -4.41 28.19 17.76
CA LEU A 518 -3.35 28.80 16.94
C LEU A 518 -2.74 30.05 17.59
N ALA A 519 -3.07 30.34 18.85
CA ALA A 519 -2.52 31.50 19.55
C ALA A 519 -0.98 31.44 19.63
N GLY A 520 -0.41 30.24 19.82
CA GLY A 520 1.04 30.01 19.78
C GLY A 520 1.60 30.00 18.36
N ASN A 521 2.73 30.69 18.14
CA ASN A 521 3.38 30.74 16.82
C ASN A 521 3.85 29.37 16.32
N VAL A 522 4.23 28.46 17.23
CA VAL A 522 4.64 27.08 16.93
C VAL A 522 3.54 26.33 16.17
N ASN A 523 2.29 26.43 16.63
CA ASN A 523 1.16 25.71 16.02
C ASN A 523 0.80 26.24 14.63
N LYS A 524 1.19 27.48 14.30
CA LYS A 524 0.99 28.05 12.96
C LYS A 524 1.92 27.42 11.93
N PHE A 525 3.06 26.86 12.36
CA PHE A 525 4.09 26.37 11.45
C PHE A 525 3.58 25.27 10.51
N VAL A 526 2.81 24.29 11.00
CA VAL A 526 2.28 23.19 10.18
C VAL A 526 1.54 23.71 8.94
N PHE A 527 0.74 24.76 9.10
CA PHE A 527 -0.01 25.39 8.01
C PHE A 527 0.86 26.30 7.15
N ILE A 528 1.87 26.97 7.74
CA ILE A 528 2.85 27.77 6.98
C ILE A 528 3.66 26.85 6.07
N LYS A 529 4.20 25.74 6.60
CA LYS A 529 4.96 24.73 5.89
C LYS A 529 4.17 24.23 4.68
N LEU A 530 2.99 23.63 4.92
CA LEU A 530 2.16 23.05 3.85
C LEU A 530 1.82 24.08 2.76
N ALA A 531 1.37 25.26 3.14
CA ALA A 531 1.00 26.28 2.17
C ALA A 531 2.20 26.80 1.37
N THR A 532 3.36 26.90 2.01
CA THR A 532 4.59 27.38 1.36
C THR A 532 5.15 26.31 0.41
N GLU A 533 5.26 25.05 0.84
CA GLU A 533 5.73 23.93 0.01
C GLU A 533 4.87 23.79 -1.25
N GLU A 534 3.55 23.74 -1.10
CA GLU A 534 2.64 23.58 -2.23
C GLU A 534 2.66 24.77 -3.19
N LEU A 535 2.72 26.00 -2.68
CA LEU A 535 2.77 27.18 -3.54
C LEU A 535 4.12 27.32 -4.24
N CYS A 536 5.23 27.07 -3.53
CA CYS A 536 6.57 27.04 -4.12
C CYS A 536 6.66 25.99 -5.23
N GLN A 537 6.25 24.75 -4.96
CA GLN A 537 6.30 23.69 -5.95
C GLN A 537 5.43 24.02 -7.17
N LEU A 538 4.22 24.55 -6.96
CA LEU A 538 3.35 24.98 -8.04
C LEU A 538 3.99 26.07 -8.92
N LEU A 539 4.55 27.12 -8.30
CA LEU A 539 5.19 28.21 -9.03
C LEU A 539 6.48 27.76 -9.73
N TYR A 540 7.25 26.87 -9.09
CA TYR A 540 8.41 26.21 -9.68
C TYR A 540 8.02 25.43 -10.94
N ASP A 541 7.05 24.52 -10.82
CA ASP A 541 6.58 23.66 -11.92
C ASP A 541 6.14 24.50 -13.11
N LEU A 542 5.30 25.52 -12.87
CA LEU A 542 4.78 26.38 -13.94
C LEU A 542 5.86 27.25 -14.57
N SER A 543 6.78 27.78 -13.77
CA SER A 543 7.90 28.56 -14.28
C SER A 543 8.82 27.72 -15.16
N MET A 544 9.14 26.50 -14.73
CA MET A 544 9.98 25.57 -15.50
C MET A 544 9.29 25.10 -16.77
N GLN A 545 7.98 24.79 -16.73
CA GLN A 545 7.21 24.43 -17.92
C GLN A 545 7.15 25.60 -18.92
N LEU A 546 6.92 26.83 -18.44
CA LEU A 546 6.93 28.02 -19.30
C LEU A 546 8.31 28.24 -19.91
N PHE A 547 9.38 28.15 -19.12
CA PHE A 547 10.76 28.31 -19.59
C PHE A 547 11.12 27.27 -20.66
N ALA A 548 10.85 25.99 -20.40
CA ALA A 548 11.15 24.91 -21.34
C ALA A 548 10.35 25.00 -22.65
N ALA A 549 9.17 25.63 -22.62
CA ALA A 549 8.34 25.85 -23.81
C ALA A 549 8.82 27.03 -24.69
N TYR A 550 9.81 27.83 -24.27
CA TYR A 550 10.34 28.91 -25.09
C TYR A 550 11.19 28.39 -26.26
N ARG A 551 10.95 28.92 -27.46
CA ARG A 551 11.77 28.62 -28.64
C ARG A 551 13.21 29.07 -28.44
N GLY A 552 14.17 28.20 -28.76
CA GLY A 552 15.60 28.48 -28.69
C GLY A 552 16.27 28.14 -27.35
N VAL A 553 15.54 27.60 -26.38
CA VAL A 553 16.12 27.07 -25.14
C VAL A 553 16.74 25.70 -25.41
N ASP A 554 18.03 25.53 -25.14
CA ASP A 554 18.73 24.25 -25.25
C ASP A 554 18.69 23.45 -23.93
N LEU A 555 19.11 22.19 -23.98
CA LEU A 555 19.13 21.31 -22.80
C LEU A 555 20.07 21.82 -21.69
N ARG A 556 21.13 22.56 -22.05
CA ARG A 556 22.09 23.10 -21.08
C ARG A 556 21.47 24.24 -20.27
N SER A 557 20.73 25.12 -20.92
CA SER A 557 19.94 26.19 -20.30
C SER A 557 18.83 25.64 -19.41
N VAL A 558 18.14 24.57 -19.84
CA VAL A 558 17.18 23.86 -18.98
C VAL A 558 17.88 23.37 -17.72
N GLY A 559 19.02 22.67 -17.85
CA GLY A 559 19.77 22.17 -16.70
C GLY A 559 20.17 23.26 -15.71
N LYS A 560 20.71 24.39 -16.20
CA LYS A 560 21.08 25.53 -15.34
C LYS A 560 19.87 26.21 -14.68
N MET A 561 18.79 26.43 -15.43
CA MET A 561 17.57 27.01 -14.88
C MET A 561 16.94 26.09 -13.84
N THR A 562 16.94 24.77 -14.06
CA THR A 562 16.54 23.78 -13.06
C THR A 562 17.36 23.96 -11.79
N THR A 563 18.68 24.09 -11.87
CA THR A 563 19.53 24.34 -10.69
C THR A 563 19.14 25.63 -9.98
N ILE A 564 18.99 26.76 -10.68
CA ILE A 564 18.62 28.06 -10.07
C ILE A 564 17.25 27.97 -9.38
N MET A 565 16.26 27.48 -10.10
CA MET A 565 14.88 27.40 -9.60
C MET A 565 14.74 26.37 -8.47
N SER A 566 15.55 25.31 -8.48
CA SER A 566 15.59 24.33 -7.39
C SER A 566 16.08 24.98 -6.10
N VAL A 567 17.06 25.88 -6.17
CA VAL A 567 17.49 26.66 -5.00
C VAL A 567 16.33 27.49 -4.45
N TYR A 568 15.57 28.19 -5.30
CA TYR A 568 14.40 28.94 -4.83
C TYR A 568 13.33 28.06 -4.20
N ASN A 569 13.11 26.86 -4.75
CA ASN A 569 12.16 25.90 -4.22
C ASN A 569 12.64 25.31 -2.88
N GLU A 570 13.94 24.97 -2.76
CA GLU A 570 14.57 24.42 -1.55
C GLU A 570 14.59 25.41 -0.38
N PHE A 571 14.84 26.69 -0.67
CA PHE A 571 14.81 27.76 0.34
C PHE A 571 13.43 28.41 0.51
N TYR A 572 12.39 27.85 -0.14
CA TYR A 572 11.01 28.31 -0.02
C TYR A 572 10.81 29.79 -0.36
N ASP A 573 11.53 30.30 -1.36
CA ASP A 573 11.46 31.69 -1.81
C ASP A 573 10.30 31.92 -2.77
N VAL A 574 9.09 31.95 -2.21
CA VAL A 574 7.82 32.15 -2.94
C VAL A 574 7.87 33.41 -3.82
N TYR A 575 8.53 34.48 -3.37
CA TYR A 575 8.57 35.74 -4.13
C TYR A 575 9.40 35.59 -5.40
N SER A 576 10.60 35.01 -5.29
CA SER A 576 11.45 34.76 -6.46
C SER A 576 10.74 33.83 -7.45
N LEU A 577 10.10 32.76 -6.97
CA LEU A 577 9.33 31.85 -7.82
C LEU A 577 8.15 32.54 -8.51
N TRP A 578 7.40 33.38 -7.79
CA TRP A 578 6.31 34.18 -8.36
C TRP A 578 6.83 35.15 -9.43
N SER A 579 7.92 35.87 -9.15
CA SER A 579 8.50 36.82 -10.09
C SER A 579 9.01 36.14 -11.36
N VAL A 580 9.59 34.94 -11.24
CA VAL A 580 10.01 34.15 -12.40
C VAL A 580 8.82 33.67 -13.21
N PHE A 581 7.77 33.16 -12.55
CA PHE A 581 6.53 32.78 -13.21
C PHE A 581 5.92 33.96 -13.99
N ASP A 582 5.76 35.12 -13.34
CA ASP A 582 5.18 36.31 -13.94
C ASP A 582 6.01 36.82 -15.12
N TYR A 583 7.34 36.80 -14.99
CA TYR A 583 8.26 37.15 -16.07
C TYR A 583 8.06 36.29 -17.31
N TYR A 584 8.11 34.95 -17.16
CA TYR A 584 7.97 34.04 -18.29
C TYR A 584 6.54 33.95 -18.83
N TYR A 585 5.54 34.25 -18.02
CA TYR A 585 4.16 34.35 -18.49
C TYR A 585 3.91 35.60 -19.34
N ASN A 586 4.51 36.74 -18.97
CA ASN A 586 4.29 38.01 -19.65
C ASN A 586 5.20 38.23 -20.87
N LYS A 587 6.36 37.57 -20.92
CA LYS A 587 7.33 37.73 -22.02
C LYS A 587 6.79 37.18 -23.35
N ASN A 588 7.11 37.83 -24.47
CA ASN A 588 6.73 37.41 -25.83
C ASN A 588 7.78 36.44 -26.43
N HIS A 589 7.35 35.50 -27.27
CA HIS A 589 8.22 34.50 -27.94
C HIS A 589 9.11 35.11 -29.04
N ILE A 590 10.00 36.05 -28.68
CA ILE A 590 10.93 36.68 -29.65
C ILE A 590 12.15 35.76 -29.84
N ALA A 591 12.58 35.59 -31.10
CA ALA A 591 13.54 34.58 -31.56
C ALA A 591 15.02 34.78 -31.14
N ASN A 592 15.39 35.87 -30.45
CA ASN A 592 16.76 36.17 -30.08
C ASN A 592 16.92 36.20 -28.55
N PHE A 593 16.91 35.02 -27.92
CA PHE A 593 17.03 34.89 -26.49
C PHE A 593 18.50 34.78 -26.08
N SER A 594 19.07 35.87 -25.54
CA SER A 594 20.19 35.72 -24.60
C SER A 594 19.63 35.10 -23.32
N ILE A 595 20.15 33.92 -22.96
CA ILE A 595 19.80 33.17 -21.76
C ILE A 595 19.91 34.08 -20.54
N ASN A 596 18.79 34.45 -19.92
CA ASN A 596 18.75 35.46 -18.85
C ASN A 596 18.85 34.83 -17.46
N GLU A 597 19.72 33.84 -17.30
CA GLU A 597 20.08 33.23 -16.01
C GLU A 597 20.46 34.32 -15.00
N ASP A 598 21.27 35.29 -15.43
CA ASP A 598 21.70 36.42 -14.61
C ASP A 598 20.53 37.29 -14.13
N VAL A 599 19.51 37.51 -14.97
CA VAL A 599 18.31 38.27 -14.56
C VAL A 599 17.50 37.48 -13.54
N VAL A 600 17.34 36.17 -13.74
CA VAL A 600 16.64 35.32 -12.78
C VAL A 600 17.39 35.28 -11.44
N ILE A 601 18.73 35.24 -11.45
CA ILE A 601 19.56 35.33 -10.24
C ILE A 601 19.41 36.71 -9.58
N GLN A 602 19.36 37.80 -10.35
CA GLN A 602 19.19 39.16 -9.81
C GLN A 602 17.82 39.42 -9.17
N VAL A 603 16.79 38.63 -9.51
CA VAL A 603 15.44 38.75 -8.94
C VAL A 603 15.37 38.24 -7.49
N THR A 604 16.34 37.41 -7.04
CA THR A 604 16.27 36.86 -5.69
C THR A 604 16.53 37.91 -4.61
N LYS A 605 15.64 37.92 -3.62
CA LYS A 605 15.71 38.80 -2.44
C LYS A 605 16.11 38.06 -1.16
N SER A 606 16.21 36.73 -1.23
CA SER A 606 16.64 35.89 -0.11
C SER A 606 18.17 35.84 -0.06
N THR A 607 18.76 36.25 1.07
CA THR A 607 20.21 36.25 1.28
C THR A 607 20.80 34.85 1.16
N HIS A 608 20.12 33.83 1.69
CA HIS A 608 20.56 32.43 1.58
C HIS A 608 20.50 31.90 0.13
N CYS A 609 19.47 32.28 -0.64
CA CYS A 609 19.43 31.95 -2.06
C CYS A 609 20.60 32.62 -2.80
N GLN A 610 20.88 33.89 -2.53
CA GLN A 610 21.98 34.63 -3.15
C GLN A 610 23.34 33.99 -2.83
N GLU A 611 23.58 33.65 -1.57
CA GLU A 611 24.79 32.94 -1.12
C GLU A 611 24.95 31.63 -1.88
N ARG A 612 23.92 30.77 -1.89
CA ARG A 612 23.97 29.47 -2.56
C ARG A 612 24.19 29.60 -4.07
N LEU A 613 23.48 30.51 -4.72
CA LEU A 613 23.64 30.75 -6.15
C LEU A 613 25.02 31.30 -6.50
N SER A 614 25.62 32.12 -5.64
CA SER A 614 26.98 32.64 -5.87
C SER A 614 28.06 31.56 -5.85
N ILE A 615 27.86 30.50 -5.06
CA ILE A 615 28.73 29.31 -5.01
C ILE A 615 28.56 28.47 -6.29
N LEU A 616 27.32 28.27 -6.74
CA LEU A 616 27.00 27.45 -7.90
C LEU A 616 27.33 28.14 -9.24
N PHE A 617 27.27 29.47 -9.26
CA PHE A 617 27.51 30.31 -10.43
C PHE A 617 28.49 31.44 -10.07
N PRO A 618 29.78 31.12 -9.84
CA PRO A 618 30.78 32.14 -9.51
C PRO A 618 30.94 33.10 -10.67
N LYS A 619 30.92 34.42 -10.38
CA LYS A 619 31.21 35.44 -11.39
C LYS A 619 32.62 35.21 -11.91
N SER A 620 32.77 35.03 -13.22
CA SER A 620 34.09 34.96 -13.87
C SER A 620 34.89 36.21 -13.49
N LYS A 621 36.11 36.03 -12.94
CA LYS A 621 37.04 37.15 -12.74
C LYS A 621 37.20 37.88 -14.09
N PRO A 622 37.15 39.22 -14.12
CA PRO A 622 37.47 39.94 -15.35
C PRO A 622 38.89 39.54 -15.76
N GLU A 623 39.05 39.06 -17.00
CA GLU A 623 40.37 38.93 -17.60
C GLU A 623 41.07 40.29 -17.46
N SER A 624 42.29 40.25 -16.95
CA SER A 624 43.14 41.43 -16.86
C SER A 624 43.22 42.06 -18.25
N PRO A 625 43.07 43.38 -18.40
CA PRO A 625 43.21 44.00 -19.71
C PRO A 625 44.60 43.64 -20.28
N PRO A 626 44.70 43.39 -21.60
CA PRO A 626 45.98 43.05 -22.20
C PRO A 626 46.95 44.17 -21.90
N ILE A 627 48.11 43.81 -21.35
CA ILE A 627 49.23 44.72 -21.21
C ILE A 627 49.60 45.14 -22.63
N SER A 628 49.29 46.38 -22.98
CA SER A 628 49.72 47.01 -24.22
C SER A 628 51.24 47.11 -24.20
N GLY A 629 51.90 46.30 -25.04
CA GLY A 629 53.28 46.49 -25.49
C GLY A 629 53.29 47.21 -26.83
#